data_AF-A0A2L1S395-F1
#
_entry.id   AF-A0A2L1S395-F1
#
_cell.length_a   1.000
_cell.length_b   1.000
_cell.length_c   1.000
_cell.angle_alpha   90.00
_cell.angle_beta   90.00
_cell.angle_gamma   90.00
#
_symmetry.space_group_name_H-M   'P 1'
#
loop_
_entity.id
_entity.type
_entity.pdbx_description
1 polymer ?
#
loop_
_entity_poly.entity_id
_entity_poly.type
_entity_poly.pdbx_seq_one_letter_code
_entity_poly.pdbx_strand_id
1 'polypeptide(L)'
;MRNILAAARWLPFIVISIASLWASAQTTQGYRDPIFDWDISWPAIANALTKMPHIVSTLMIFLLATLAVGVGRLWLAALLTFVVAIGWEIVQMPTIGNNPRLADLAPDLVGIGIGWVIVAVGTILWRRFRLASYRQNAGGA
;
A
#
# COMPACT_ATOMS: atom_id res chain seq x y z
N MET A 1 -9.73 13.96 -23.28
CA MET A 1 -8.40 13.93 -22.62
C MET A 1 -8.45 13.79 -21.09
N ARG A 2 -9.27 14.56 -20.35
CA ARG A 2 -9.33 14.48 -18.87
C ARG A 2 -9.63 13.07 -18.32
N ASN A 3 -10.52 12.32 -18.97
CA ASN A 3 -10.88 10.96 -18.55
C ASN A 3 -9.79 9.92 -18.88
N ILE A 4 -9.01 10.13 -19.95
CA ILE A 4 -7.91 9.26 -20.35
C ILE A 4 -6.75 9.40 -19.35
N LEU A 5 -6.40 10.62 -18.96
CA LEU A 5 -5.40 10.87 -17.93
C LEU A 5 -5.85 10.35 -16.55
N ALA A 6 -7.14 10.45 -16.24
CA ALA A 6 -7.68 9.86 -15.02
C ALA A 6 -7.56 8.33 -15.03
N ALA A 7 -7.90 7.66 -16.13
CA ALA A 7 -7.77 6.21 -16.28
C ALA A 7 -6.30 5.75 -16.28
N ALA A 8 -5.40 6.49 -16.94
CA ALA A 8 -3.98 6.15 -17.01
C ALA A 8 -3.31 6.11 -15.62
N ARG A 9 -3.79 6.91 -14.65
CA ARG A 9 -3.28 6.91 -13.27
C ARG A 9 -3.60 5.63 -12.50
N TRP A 10 -4.61 4.88 -12.92
CA TRP A 10 -4.96 3.59 -12.31
C TRP A 10 -4.06 2.46 -12.79
N LEU A 11 -3.52 2.57 -14.01
CA LEU A 11 -2.77 1.48 -14.64
C LEU A 11 -1.60 1.00 -13.75
N PRO A 12 -0.74 1.87 -13.17
CA PRO A 12 0.35 1.40 -12.32
C PRO A 12 -0.14 0.65 -11.09
N PHE A 13 -1.18 1.16 -10.42
CA PHE A 13 -1.76 0.51 -9.24
C PHE A 13 -2.33 -0.87 -9.60
N ILE A 14 -3.12 -0.97 -10.67
CA ILE A 14 -3.74 -2.23 -11.08
C ILE A 14 -2.68 -3.26 -11.46
N VAL A 15 -1.74 -2.89 -12.34
CA VAL A 15 -0.70 -3.80 -12.83
C VAL A 15 0.17 -4.31 -11.68
N ILE A 16 0.65 -3.42 -10.82
CA ILE A 16 1.51 -3.81 -9.69
C ILE A 16 0.75 -4.63 -8.65
N SER A 17 -0.52 -4.33 -8.38
CA SER A 17 -1.33 -5.11 -7.44
C SER A 17 -1.60 -6.53 -7.95
N ILE A 18 -1.91 -6.68 -9.24
CA ILE A 18 -2.10 -8.01 -9.84
C ILE A 18 -0.77 -8.79 -9.86
N ALA A 19 0.32 -8.13 -10.25
CA ALA A 19 1.64 -8.75 -10.28
C ALA A 19 2.10 -9.18 -8.88
N SER A 20 1.82 -8.37 -7.84
CA SER A 20 2.19 -8.71 -6.47
C SER A 20 1.37 -9.88 -5.93
N LEU A 21 0.06 -9.95 -6.21
CA LEU A 21 -0.77 -11.11 -5.89
C LEU A 21 -0.27 -12.38 -6.57
N TRP A 22 0.05 -12.30 -7.87
CA TRP A 22 0.60 -13.43 -8.60
C TRP A 22 1.94 -13.88 -8.04
N ALA A 23 2.86 -12.95 -7.76
CA ALA A 23 4.16 -13.25 -7.16
C ALA A 23 4.01 -13.88 -5.76
N SER A 24 3.08 -13.37 -4.96
CA SER A 24 2.74 -13.88 -3.62
C SER A 24 2.17 -15.30 -3.64
N ALA A 25 1.48 -15.68 -4.72
CA ALA A 25 0.92 -17.01 -4.89
C ALA A 25 1.95 -18.07 -5.34
N GLN A 26 3.16 -17.66 -5.74
CA GLN A 26 4.16 -18.60 -6.22
C GLN A 26 4.87 -19.32 -5.08
N THR A 27 5.05 -20.62 -5.24
CA THR A 27 5.85 -21.46 -4.36
C THR A 27 6.56 -22.56 -5.15
N THR A 28 7.77 -22.91 -4.73
CA THR A 28 8.54 -24.03 -5.27
C THR A 28 8.28 -25.34 -4.51
N GLN A 29 7.55 -25.27 -3.39
CA GLN A 29 7.35 -26.40 -2.46
C GLN A 29 6.00 -27.10 -2.66
N GLY A 30 5.17 -26.61 -3.58
CA GLY A 30 3.84 -27.16 -3.87
C GLY A 30 2.71 -26.53 -3.05
N TYR A 31 1.51 -27.07 -3.22
CA TYR A 31 0.29 -26.56 -2.59
C TYR A 31 -0.27 -27.55 -1.56
N ARG A 32 -0.96 -27.01 -0.57
CA ARG A 32 -1.66 -27.72 0.51
C ARG A 32 -3.08 -27.18 0.65
N ASP A 33 -3.88 -27.83 1.48
CA ASP A 33 -5.19 -27.30 1.87
C ASP A 33 -5.03 -25.90 2.49
N PRO A 34 -5.91 -24.93 2.17
CA PRO A 34 -5.83 -23.58 2.68
C PRO A 34 -5.89 -23.55 4.21
N ILE A 35 -4.85 -23.02 4.84
CA ILE A 35 -4.78 -22.82 6.28
C ILE A 35 -4.45 -21.36 6.56
N PHE A 36 -5.16 -20.76 7.51
CA PHE A 36 -4.93 -19.39 7.96
C PHE A 36 -4.75 -19.38 9.47
N ASP A 37 -3.67 -18.75 9.93
CA ASP A 37 -3.38 -18.59 11.36
C ASP A 37 -4.07 -17.33 11.89
N TRP A 38 -4.95 -17.49 12.87
CA TRP A 38 -5.69 -16.39 13.48
C TRP A 38 -4.95 -15.72 14.64
N ASP A 39 -3.69 -16.09 14.89
CA ASP A 39 -2.90 -15.50 15.98
C ASP A 39 -2.68 -13.98 15.79
N ILE A 40 -2.99 -13.25 16.85
CA ILE A 40 -2.83 -11.79 17.00
C ILE A 40 -2.07 -11.45 18.28
N SER A 41 -1.38 -12.44 18.87
CA SER A 41 -0.57 -12.24 20.05
C SER A 41 0.49 -11.16 19.81
N TRP A 42 0.82 -10.41 20.86
CA TRP A 42 1.85 -9.38 20.77
C TRP A 42 3.20 -9.90 20.23
N PRO A 43 3.70 -11.09 20.62
CA PRO A 43 4.90 -11.66 20.03
C PRO A 43 4.77 -11.93 18.52
N ALA A 44 3.62 -12.42 18.06
CA ALA A 44 3.38 -12.65 16.63
C ALA A 44 3.38 -11.34 15.83
N ILE A 45 2.71 -10.30 16.36
CA ILE A 45 2.72 -8.95 15.77
C ILE A 45 4.14 -8.38 15.73
N ALA A 46 4.87 -8.43 16.85
CA ALA A 46 6.23 -7.91 16.92
C ALA A 46 7.16 -8.61 15.93
N ASN A 47 7.04 -9.93 15.80
CA ASN A 47 7.77 -10.70 14.80
C ASN A 47 7.37 -10.31 13.36
N ALA A 48 6.06 -10.19 13.09
CA ALA A 48 5.56 -9.77 11.78
C ALA A 48 6.07 -8.38 11.37
N LEU A 49 6.18 -7.44 12.32
CA LEU A 49 6.71 -6.10 12.08
C LEU A 49 8.20 -6.07 11.67
N THR A 50 8.95 -7.15 11.88
CA THR A 50 10.33 -7.25 11.38
C THR A 50 10.39 -7.56 9.87
N LYS A 51 9.27 -7.95 9.26
CA LYS A 51 9.17 -8.26 7.83
C LYS A 51 9.15 -6.99 6.99
N MET A 52 10.31 -6.35 6.87
CA MET A 52 10.50 -5.14 6.06
C MET A 52 9.93 -5.22 4.63
N PRO A 53 10.00 -6.37 3.91
CA PRO A 53 9.40 -6.48 2.59
C PRO A 53 7.88 -6.21 2.56
N HIS A 54 7.11 -6.60 3.58
CA HIS A 54 5.68 -6.27 3.66
C HIS A 54 5.47 -4.76 3.79
N ILE A 55 6.13 -4.13 4.77
CA ILE A 55 6.00 -2.68 5.03
C ILE A 55 6.33 -1.87 3.77
N VAL A 56 7.44 -2.18 3.10
CA VAL A 56 7.90 -1.44 1.91
C VAL A 56 6.97 -1.68 0.72
N SER A 57 6.53 -2.92 0.50
CA SER A 57 5.62 -3.26 -0.60
C SER A 57 4.27 -2.57 -0.41
N THR A 58 3.73 -2.58 0.81
CA THR A 58 2.45 -1.97 1.15
C THR A 58 2.53 -0.44 1.08
N LEU A 59 3.64 0.16 1.53
CA LEU A 59 3.93 1.58 1.31
C LEU A 59 3.90 1.92 -0.19
N MET A 60 4.57 1.14 -1.03
CA MET A 60 4.63 1.40 -2.47
C MET A 60 3.24 1.29 -3.11
N ILE A 61 2.47 0.26 -2.77
CA ILE A 61 1.10 0.09 -3.26
C ILE A 61 0.21 1.25 -2.79
N PHE A 62 0.37 1.73 -1.56
CA PHE A 62 -0.35 2.91 -1.07
C PHE A 62 -0.05 4.17 -1.89
N LEU A 63 1.21 4.39 -2.27
CA LEU A 63 1.60 5.52 -3.11
C LEU A 63 0.98 5.42 -4.51
N LEU A 64 0.95 4.21 -5.09
CA LEU A 64 0.28 3.95 -6.38
C LEU A 64 -1.24 4.12 -6.28
N ALA A 65 -1.86 3.63 -5.21
CA ALA A 65 -3.28 3.82 -4.95
C ALA A 65 -3.61 5.31 -4.78
N THR A 66 -2.76 6.05 -4.07
CA THR A 66 -2.86 7.51 -3.93
C THR A 66 -2.73 8.22 -5.28
N LEU A 67 -1.82 7.77 -6.15
CA LEU A 67 -1.72 8.27 -7.51
C LEU A 67 -3.02 8.01 -8.28
N ALA A 68 -3.60 6.82 -8.15
CA ALA A 68 -4.84 6.42 -8.83
C ALA A 68 -6.06 7.25 -8.37
N VAL A 69 -6.28 7.37 -7.06
CA VAL A 69 -7.49 8.01 -6.49
C VAL A 69 -7.33 9.51 -6.21
N GLY A 70 -6.09 9.97 -6.13
CA GLY A 70 -5.69 11.34 -5.80
C GLY A 70 -5.57 11.63 -4.31
N VAL A 71 -4.75 12.63 -3.97
CA VAL A 71 -4.43 13.04 -2.58
C VAL A 71 -5.62 13.50 -1.76
N GLY A 72 -6.77 13.80 -2.38
CA GLY A 72 -8.00 14.17 -1.68
C GLY A 72 -8.78 12.98 -1.12
N ARG A 73 -8.38 11.74 -1.45
CA ARG A 73 -9.11 10.50 -1.08
C ARG A 73 -8.15 9.46 -0.48
N LEU A 74 -7.28 9.87 0.43
CA LEU A 74 -6.29 8.98 1.04
C LEU A 74 -6.92 7.78 1.76
N TRP A 75 -8.13 7.95 2.32
CA TRP A 75 -8.88 6.82 2.90
C TRP A 75 -9.20 5.74 1.86
N LEU A 76 -9.52 6.13 0.62
CA LEU A 76 -9.81 5.18 -0.45
C LEU A 76 -8.51 4.52 -0.92
N ALA A 77 -7.40 5.26 -0.96
CA ALA A 77 -6.08 4.68 -1.24
C ALA A 77 -5.70 3.63 -0.18
N ALA A 78 -5.94 3.93 1.11
CA ALA A 78 -5.71 2.99 2.20
C ALA A 78 -6.59 1.76 2.08
N LEU A 79 -7.89 1.92 1.82
CA LEU A 79 -8.82 0.81 1.65
C LEU A 79 -8.39 -0.11 0.50
N LEU A 80 -8.07 0.47 -0.66
CA LEU A 80 -7.62 -0.30 -1.82
C LEU A 80 -6.31 -1.06 -1.54
N THR A 81 -5.37 -0.42 -0.85
CA THR A 81 -4.10 -1.04 -0.47
C THR A 81 -4.32 -2.18 0.52
N PHE A 82 -5.20 -1.98 1.51
CA PHE A 82 -5.53 -3.00 2.50
C PHE A 82 -6.23 -4.21 1.88
N VAL A 83 -7.08 -4.00 0.86
CA VAL A 83 -7.68 -5.08 0.09
C VAL A 83 -6.61 -5.90 -0.65
N VAL A 84 -5.58 -5.28 -1.20
CA VAL A 84 -4.46 -5.99 -1.85
C VAL A 84 -3.66 -6.79 -0.82
N ALA A 85 -3.40 -6.21 0.36
CA ALA A 85 -2.73 -6.88 1.46
C ALA A 85 -3.48 -8.14 1.94
N ILE A 86 -4.79 -8.04 2.18
CA ILE A 86 -5.64 -9.21 2.47
C ILE A 86 -5.57 -10.23 1.33
N GLY A 87 -5.53 -9.75 0.08
CA GLY A 87 -5.38 -10.60 -1.09
C GLY A 87 -4.10 -11.43 -1.06
N TRP A 88 -2.97 -10.87 -0.61
CA TRP A 88 -1.71 -11.62 -0.45
C TRP A 88 -1.87 -12.78 0.52
N GLU A 89 -2.45 -12.53 1.69
CA GLU A 89 -2.68 -13.56 2.69
C GLU A 89 -3.57 -14.68 2.15
N ILE A 90 -4.65 -14.34 1.43
CA ILE A 90 -5.58 -15.31 0.83
C ILE A 90 -4.86 -16.18 -0.21
N VAL A 91 -4.10 -15.59 -1.13
CA VAL A 91 -3.41 -16.37 -2.17
C VAL A 91 -2.24 -17.18 -1.62
N GLN A 92 -1.72 -16.83 -0.44
CA GLN A 92 -0.69 -17.60 0.25
C GLN A 92 -1.24 -18.77 1.07
N MET A 93 -2.53 -18.77 1.48
CA MET A 93 -3.14 -19.86 2.29
C MET A 93 -2.85 -21.28 1.76
N PRO A 94 -2.97 -21.56 0.45
CA PRO A 94 -2.69 -22.90 -0.07
C PRO A 94 -1.21 -23.15 -0.36
N THR A 95 -0.31 -22.18 -0.20
CA THR A 95 1.10 -22.34 -0.59
C THR A 95 1.92 -22.97 0.54
N ILE A 96 2.67 -24.04 0.24
CA ILE A 96 3.60 -24.64 1.21
C ILE A 96 4.81 -23.71 1.37
N GLY A 97 5.28 -23.53 2.60
CA GLY A 97 6.37 -22.63 2.96
C GLY A 97 5.91 -21.24 3.41
N ASN A 98 4.68 -20.86 3.10
CA ASN A 98 4.04 -19.66 3.65
C ASN A 98 3.08 -20.02 4.78
N ASN A 99 3.05 -19.16 5.78
CA ASN A 99 2.15 -19.26 6.92
C ASN A 99 1.45 -17.92 7.05
N PRO A 100 0.40 -17.67 6.25
CA PRO A 100 -0.36 -16.43 6.32
C PRO A 100 -1.07 -16.34 7.66
N ARG A 101 -1.00 -15.16 8.27
CA ARG A 101 -1.52 -14.94 9.62
C ARG A 101 -2.20 -13.62 9.75
N LEU A 102 -3.13 -13.53 10.68
CA LEU A 102 -3.79 -12.28 10.98
C LEU A 102 -2.80 -11.21 11.49
N ALA A 103 -1.76 -11.62 12.22
CA ALA A 103 -0.66 -10.75 12.64
C ALA A 103 0.12 -10.13 11.46
N ASP A 104 0.13 -10.75 10.28
CA ASP A 104 0.84 -10.24 9.10
C ASP A 104 0.14 -9.02 8.47
N LEU A 105 -1.11 -8.71 8.87
CA LEU A 105 -1.76 -7.44 8.54
C LEU A 105 -1.16 -6.24 9.30
N ALA A 106 -0.46 -6.47 10.41
CA ALA A 106 0.15 -5.39 11.19
C ALA A 106 1.22 -4.61 10.40
N PRO A 107 2.23 -5.25 9.77
CA PRO A 107 3.17 -4.52 8.92
C PRO A 107 2.48 -3.83 7.73
N ASP A 108 1.36 -4.36 7.21
CA ASP A 108 0.61 -3.70 6.14
C ASP A 108 -0.03 -2.38 6.61
N LEU A 109 -0.66 -2.39 7.79
CA LEU A 109 -1.20 -1.17 8.39
C LEU A 109 -0.09 -0.15 8.69
N VAL A 110 1.10 -0.60 9.08
CA VAL A 110 2.27 0.28 9.27
C VAL A 110 2.71 0.89 7.94
N GLY A 111 2.82 0.09 6.86
CA GLY A 111 3.16 0.59 5.53
C GLY A 111 2.18 1.63 5.01
N ILE A 112 0.87 1.37 5.17
CA ILE A 112 -0.20 2.33 4.86
C ILE A 112 -0.06 3.61 5.69
N GLY A 113 0.15 3.47 7.00
CA GLY A 113 0.30 4.60 7.92
C GLY A 113 1.49 5.50 7.56
N ILE A 114 2.66 4.91 7.28
CA ILE A 114 3.85 5.62 6.83
C ILE A 114 3.56 6.36 5.51
N GLY A 115 2.97 5.67 4.53
CA GLY A 115 2.63 6.27 3.24
C GLY A 115 1.67 7.44 3.38
N TRP A 116 0.68 7.30 4.25
CA TRP A 116 -0.28 8.36 4.54
C TRP A 116 0.41 9.60 5.11
N VAL A 117 1.29 9.43 6.10
CA VAL A 117 2.05 10.53 6.69
C VAL A 117 2.91 11.22 5.63
N ILE A 118 3.64 10.46 4.81
CA ILE A 118 4.47 10.99 3.73
C ILE A 118 3.63 11.85 2.77
N VAL A 119 2.50 11.35 2.30
CA VAL A 119 1.64 12.08 1.35
C VAL A 119 1.01 13.30 2.00
N ALA A 120 0.53 13.19 3.24
CA ALA A 120 -0.09 14.29 3.97
C ALA A 120 0.91 15.43 4.19
N VAL A 121 2.09 15.13 4.72
CA VAL A 121 3.16 16.10 4.95
C VAL A 121 3.63 16.70 3.62
N GLY A 122 3.90 15.87 2.61
CA GLY A 122 4.30 16.33 1.28
C GLY A 122 3.27 17.27 0.65
N THR A 123 1.98 16.99 0.80
CA THR A 123 0.89 17.85 0.31
C THR A 123 0.83 19.17 1.07
N ILE A 124 1.00 19.16 2.40
CA ILE A 124 1.03 20.38 3.22
C ILE A 124 2.21 21.27 2.82
N LEU A 125 3.41 20.69 2.72
CA LEU A 125 4.62 21.42 2.34
C LEU A 125 4.49 22.00 0.93
N TRP A 126 4.04 21.20 -0.04
CA TRP A 126 3.82 21.65 -1.42
C TRP A 126 2.89 22.86 -1.50
N ARG A 127 1.76 22.83 -0.79
CA ARG A 127 0.80 23.94 -0.74
C ARG A 127 1.43 25.20 -0.15
N ARG A 128 2.22 25.06 0.92
CA ARG A 128 2.91 26.21 1.56
C ARG A 128 3.92 26.86 0.62
N PHE A 129 4.77 26.08 -0.04
CA PHE A 129 5.77 26.62 -0.96
C PHE A 129 5.13 27.28 -2.19
N ARG A 130 4.07 26.67 -2.75
CA ARG A 130 3.36 27.24 -3.89
C ARG A 130 2.79 28.63 -3.58
N LEU A 131 2.19 28.79 -2.39
CA LEU A 131 1.64 30.07 -1.93
C LEU A 131 2.74 31.12 -1.71
N ALA A 132 3.91 30.72 -1.19
CA ALA A 132 5.04 31.61 -1.02
C ALA A 132 5.57 32.15 -2.36
N SER A 133 5.71 31.28 -3.38
CA SER A 133 6.13 31.68 -4.73
C SER A 133 5.14 32.64 -5.39
N TYR A 134 3.83 32.42 -5.22
CA TYR A 134 2.82 33.36 -5.76
C TYR A 134 2.90 34.74 -5.09
N ARG A 135 3.16 34.83 -3.79
CA ARG A 135 3.31 36.12 -3.08
C ARG A 135 4.54 36.90 -3.54
N GLN A 136 5.66 36.22 -3.78
CA GLN A 136 6.87 36.87 -4.30
C GLN A 136 6.67 37.45 -5.70
N ASN A 137 5.96 36.72 -6.57
CA ASN A 137 5.67 37.19 -7.94
C ASN A 137 4.65 38.34 -7.98
N ALA A 138 3.77 38.46 -6.98
CA ALA A 138 2.74 39.51 -6.93
C ALA A 138 3.21 40.81 -6.25
N GLY A 139 4.27 40.77 -5.43
CA GLY A 139 4.81 41.93 -4.71
C GLY A 139 6.00 42.62 -5.39
N GLY A 140 6.39 42.17 -6.58
CA GLY A 140 7.52 42.72 -7.36
C GLY A 140 7.11 43.53 -8.59
N ALA A 141 5.85 43.99 -8.66
CA ALA A 141 5.31 44.86 -9.71
C ALA A 141 5.05 46.27 -9.16
#